data_AF-A0A6J6J3M3-F1
#
_entry.id   AF-A0A6J6J3M3-F1
#
_cell.length_a   1.000
_cell.length_b   1.000
_cell.length_c   1.000
_cell.angle_alpha   90.00
_cell.angle_beta   90.00
_cell.angle_gamma   90.00
#
_symmetry.space_group_name_H-M   'P 1'
#
loop_
_entity.id
_entity.type
_entity.pdbx_description
1 polymer ?
#
loop_
_entity_poly.entity_id
_entity_poly.type
_entity_poly.pdbx_seq_one_letter_code
_entity_poly.pdbx_strand_id
1 'polypeptide(L)'
;MTNQYSTIWEDWDGIVGDKATHSLNHYSKGAVISFLHQYVAGLSIQAPGYRRVRVAPRPGADISWARTHHDSPNGRIGVEWSLKNGVGTITCDIPNGTECELELPNGNTYALSAGTHIHTW
;
A
#
# COMPACT_ATOMS: atom_id res chain seq x y z
N MET A 1 1.67 -17.28 20.38
CA MET A 1 0.23 -17.54 20.15
C MET A 1 -0.36 -16.27 19.57
N THR A 2 -0.81 -16.29 18.32
CA THR A 2 -1.65 -15.23 17.78
C THR A 2 -3.06 -15.45 18.32
N ASN A 3 -3.59 -14.48 19.05
CA ASN A 3 -4.96 -14.55 19.52
C ASN A 3 -5.92 -14.50 18.32
N GLN A 4 -7.07 -15.19 18.43
CA GLN A 4 -8.07 -15.35 17.35
C GLN A 4 -8.90 -14.08 17.12
N TYR A 5 -8.26 -12.94 16.86
CA TYR A 5 -8.94 -11.67 16.65
C TYR A 5 -8.95 -11.29 15.17
N SER A 6 -10.09 -10.80 14.68
CA SER A 6 -10.33 -10.51 13.26
C SER A 6 -10.61 -9.03 12.98
N THR A 7 -10.65 -8.18 14.01
CA THR A 7 -10.95 -6.75 13.95
C THR A 7 -9.95 -5.95 14.79
N ILE A 8 -9.85 -4.64 14.51
CA ILE A 8 -9.04 -3.72 15.33
C ILE A 8 -9.84 -3.28 16.55
N TRP A 9 -9.18 -3.13 17.69
CA TRP A 9 -9.82 -2.85 18.98
C TRP A 9 -9.65 -1.39 19.39
N GLU A 10 -10.62 -0.89 20.16
CA GLU A 10 -10.62 0.47 20.69
C GLU A 10 -9.45 0.69 21.67
N ASP A 11 -9.24 -0.26 22.58
CA ASP A 11 -8.11 -0.29 23.51
C ASP A 11 -6.97 -1.18 23.01
N TRP A 12 -5.75 -0.88 23.45
CA TRP A 12 -4.57 -1.63 23.03
C TRP A 12 -4.52 -3.01 23.68
N ASP A 13 -4.88 -3.06 24.96
CA ASP A 13 -4.97 -4.32 25.71
C ASP A 13 -6.28 -5.05 25.37
N GLY A 14 -7.38 -4.30 25.23
CA GLY A 14 -8.71 -4.73 24.79
C GLY A 14 -9.44 -5.68 25.75
N ILE A 15 -8.78 -6.75 26.20
CA ILE A 15 -9.28 -7.73 27.15
C ILE A 15 -8.40 -7.74 28.40
N VAL A 16 -9.01 -7.61 29.58
CA VAL A 16 -8.34 -7.77 30.88
C VAL A 16 -9.05 -8.89 31.64
N GLY A 17 -8.32 -9.99 31.90
CA GLY A 17 -8.92 -11.25 32.32
C GLY A 17 -9.79 -11.83 31.20
N ASP A 18 -11.08 -12.05 31.47
CA ASP A 18 -12.06 -12.55 30.49
C ASP A 18 -13.07 -11.48 30.04
N LYS A 19 -12.74 -10.19 30.27
CA LYS A 19 -13.68 -9.08 30.00
C LYS A 19 -13.09 -8.12 28.98
N ALA A 20 -13.89 -7.81 27.96
CA ALA A 20 -13.63 -6.66 27.10
C ALA A 20 -13.73 -5.37 27.93
N THR A 21 -12.74 -4.51 27.80
CA THR A 21 -12.71 -3.19 28.43
C THR A 21 -13.50 -2.17 27.61
N HIS A 22 -13.41 -2.29 26.29
CA HIS A 22 -14.00 -1.41 25.29
C HIS A 22 -14.37 -2.18 24.01
N SER A 23 -14.77 -1.50 22.94
CA SER A 23 -15.15 -2.15 21.69
C SER A 23 -14.01 -2.99 21.11
N LEU A 24 -14.29 -4.26 20.81
CA LEU A 24 -13.39 -5.15 20.08
C LEU A 24 -13.54 -5.01 18.56
N ASN A 25 -14.22 -3.96 18.09
CA ASN A 25 -14.39 -3.66 16.66
C ASN A 25 -14.47 -2.15 16.45
N HIS A 26 -13.30 -1.50 16.45
CA HIS A 26 -13.17 -0.06 16.36
C HIS A 26 -12.06 0.31 15.36
N TYR A 27 -12.42 1.06 14.32
CA TYR A 27 -11.55 1.25 13.15
C TYR A 27 -10.38 2.21 13.37
N SER A 28 -10.39 3.01 14.43
CA SER A 28 -9.50 4.18 14.58
C SER A 28 -8.02 3.82 14.47
N LYS A 29 -7.58 2.76 15.15
CA LYS A 29 -6.20 2.25 15.05
C LYS A 29 -5.92 1.51 13.74
N GLY A 30 -6.98 1.11 13.02
CA GLY A 30 -6.90 0.58 11.67
C GLY A 30 -6.44 1.62 10.64
N ALA A 31 -6.35 2.90 11.01
CA ALA A 31 -5.78 3.97 10.19
C ALA A 31 -4.35 3.66 9.70
N VAL A 32 -3.62 2.74 10.36
CA VAL A 32 -2.33 2.19 9.89
C VAL A 32 -2.39 1.64 8.46
N ILE A 33 -3.57 1.23 7.97
CA ILE A 33 -3.75 0.77 6.59
C ILE A 33 -3.33 1.83 5.56
N SER A 34 -3.47 3.12 5.88
CA SER A 34 -3.00 4.21 5.02
C SER A 34 -1.47 4.17 4.84
N PHE A 35 -0.73 3.81 5.89
CA PHE A 35 0.71 3.64 5.83
C PHE A 35 1.09 2.46 4.94
N LEU A 36 0.38 1.33 5.06
CA LEU A 36 0.62 0.14 4.24
C LEU A 36 0.39 0.42 2.75
N HIS A 37 -0.66 1.16 2.39
CA HIS A 37 -0.91 1.53 1.01
C HIS A 37 0.11 2.55 0.48
N GLN A 38 0.36 3.63 1.21
CA GLN A 38 1.12 4.77 0.69
C GLN A 38 2.64 4.62 0.77
N TYR A 39 3.16 3.83 1.73
CA TYR A 39 4.60 3.71 1.95
C TYR A 39 5.12 2.30 1.72
N VAL A 40 4.42 1.27 2.22
CA VAL A 40 4.85 -0.12 1.99
C VAL A 40 4.60 -0.49 0.54
N ALA A 41 3.35 -0.41 0.06
CA ALA A 41 3.05 -0.62 -1.36
C ALA A 41 3.44 0.58 -2.23
N GLY A 42 3.44 1.80 -1.67
CA GLY A 42 3.93 3.01 -2.33
C GLY A 42 2.88 3.81 -3.11
N LEU A 43 1.60 3.40 -3.13
CA LEU A 43 0.56 4.02 -3.94
C LEU A 43 -0.14 5.16 -3.18
N SER A 44 -0.06 6.38 -3.72
CA SER A 44 -0.70 7.57 -3.15
C SER A 44 -1.40 8.42 -4.21
N ILE A 45 -2.51 9.04 -3.83
CA ILE A 45 -3.24 9.99 -4.67
C ILE A 45 -2.54 11.35 -4.67
N GLN A 46 -2.40 11.97 -5.85
CA GLN A 46 -1.79 13.30 -6.00
C GLN A 46 -2.77 14.34 -6.57
N ALA A 47 -3.87 13.88 -7.19
CA ALA A 47 -4.96 14.75 -7.64
C ALA A 47 -6.33 14.07 -7.41
N PRO A 48 -7.40 14.86 -7.15
CA PRO A 48 -8.74 14.32 -6.93
C PRO A 48 -9.19 13.34 -8.00
N GLY A 49 -9.92 12.30 -7.58
CA GLY A 49 -10.42 11.26 -8.47
C GLY A 49 -9.33 10.37 -9.07
N TYR A 50 -8.12 10.36 -8.50
CA TYR A 50 -6.98 9.59 -8.98
C TYR A 50 -6.52 9.97 -10.40
N ARG A 51 -6.80 11.20 -10.86
CA ARG A 51 -6.27 11.69 -12.14
C ARG A 51 -4.75 11.70 -12.19
N ARG A 52 -4.10 11.89 -11.04
CA ARG A 52 -2.66 11.72 -10.85
C ARG A 52 -2.40 10.90 -9.60
N VAL A 53 -1.50 9.93 -9.71
CA VAL A 53 -1.00 9.13 -8.60
C VAL A 53 0.52 9.15 -8.55
N ARG A 54 1.07 8.82 -7.37
CA ARG A 54 2.49 8.57 -7.19
C ARG A 54 2.67 7.15 -6.68
N VAL A 55 3.62 6.43 -7.28
CA VAL A 55 4.08 5.10 -6.86
C VAL A 55 5.52 5.22 -6.38
N ALA A 56 5.74 5.07 -5.08
CA ALA A 56 7.05 5.20 -4.46
C ALA A 56 7.20 4.23 -3.29
N PRO A 57 7.44 2.93 -3.56
CA PRO A 57 7.57 1.93 -2.51
C PRO A 57 8.80 2.21 -1.64
N ARG A 58 8.71 1.86 -0.35
CA ARG A 58 9.84 1.94 0.59
C ARG A 58 10.13 0.58 1.22
N PRO A 59 10.82 -0.33 0.50
CA PRO A 59 11.21 -1.61 1.07
C PRO A 59 12.07 -1.43 2.33
N GLY A 60 11.91 -2.33 3.31
CA GLY A 60 12.62 -2.27 4.59
C GLY A 60 11.93 -3.15 5.64
N ALA A 61 12.51 -3.20 6.85
CA ALA A 61 11.98 -3.97 7.99
C ALA A 61 11.60 -5.43 7.62
N ASP A 62 12.48 -6.10 6.87
CA ASP A 62 12.32 -7.47 6.37
C ASP A 62 11.12 -7.71 5.41
N ILE A 63 10.44 -6.64 4.98
CA ILE A 63 9.40 -6.72 3.95
C ILE A 63 10.09 -6.79 2.59
N SER A 64 10.02 -7.97 1.97
CA SER A 64 10.63 -8.25 0.67
C SER A 64 9.66 -8.15 -0.50
N TRP A 65 8.36 -7.95 -0.27
CA TRP A 65 7.39 -7.73 -1.34
C TRP A 65 6.13 -7.07 -0.81
N ALA A 66 5.40 -6.40 -1.70
CA ALA A 66 4.03 -5.95 -1.44
C ALA A 66 3.23 -5.90 -2.74
N ARG A 67 1.91 -6.14 -2.63
CA ARG A 67 0.96 -5.98 -3.73
C ARG A 67 -0.27 -5.23 -3.23
N THR A 68 -0.69 -4.21 -3.97
CA THR A 68 -1.93 -3.47 -3.69
C THR A 68 -2.65 -3.14 -4.99
N HIS A 69 -3.94 -2.83 -4.86
CA HIS A 69 -4.67 -2.16 -5.92
C HIS A 69 -5.65 -1.16 -5.32
N HIS A 70 -5.98 -0.15 -6.12
CA HIS A 70 -7.06 0.77 -5.83
C HIS A 70 -8.05 0.81 -6.98
N ASP A 71 -9.32 0.54 -6.71
CA ASP A 71 -10.39 0.66 -7.69
C ASP A 71 -10.85 2.12 -7.75
N SER A 72 -10.31 2.85 -8.73
CA SER A 72 -10.60 4.27 -8.95
C SER A 72 -11.77 4.48 -9.92
N PRO A 73 -12.31 5.70 -10.05
CA PRO A 73 -13.31 6.01 -11.08
C PRO A 73 -12.85 5.71 -12.52
N ASN A 74 -11.53 5.77 -12.78
CA ASN A 74 -10.94 5.52 -14.09
C ASN A 74 -10.64 4.02 -14.34
N GLY A 75 -10.81 3.17 -13.34
CA GLY A 75 -10.43 1.76 -13.35
C GLY A 75 -9.42 1.40 -12.26
N ARG A 76 -8.97 0.15 -12.28
CA ARG A 76 -8.04 -0.39 -11.28
C ARG A 76 -6.62 0.13 -11.50
N ILE A 77 -6.02 0.67 -10.44
CA ILE A 77 -4.60 1.01 -10.36
C ILE A 77 -3.91 -0.11 -9.58
N GLY A 78 -2.96 -0.81 -10.20
CA GLY A 78 -2.23 -1.92 -9.59
C GLY A 78 -0.78 -1.56 -9.31
N VAL A 79 -0.27 -1.97 -8.14
CA VAL A 79 1.16 -1.90 -7.82
C VAL A 79 1.58 -3.20 -7.17
N GLU A 80 2.63 -3.82 -7.71
CA GLU A 80 3.27 -4.99 -7.14
C GLU A 80 4.77 -4.80 -7.17
N TRP A 81 5.46 -5.03 -6.05
CA TRP A 81 6.91 -5.09 -6.05
C TRP A 81 7.46 -6.26 -5.24
N SER A 82 8.67 -6.68 -5.58
CA SER A 82 9.46 -7.64 -4.81
C SER A 82 10.95 -7.32 -4.85
N LEU A 83 11.66 -7.70 -3.80
CA LEU A 83 13.11 -7.70 -3.67
C LEU A 83 13.61 -9.15 -3.64
N LYS A 84 14.46 -9.52 -4.60
CA LYS A 84 15.10 -10.83 -4.64
C LYS A 84 16.59 -10.66 -4.89
N ASN A 85 17.42 -11.20 -3.99
CA ASN A 85 18.88 -11.15 -4.09
C ASN A 85 19.43 -9.72 -4.31
N GLY A 86 18.84 -8.73 -3.63
CA GLY A 86 19.23 -7.32 -3.75
C GLY A 86 18.70 -6.58 -4.98
N VAL A 87 17.95 -7.25 -5.86
CA VAL A 87 17.32 -6.64 -7.05
C VAL A 87 15.84 -6.43 -6.79
N GLY A 88 15.37 -5.21 -7.02
CA GLY A 88 13.95 -4.88 -7.00
C GLY A 88 13.29 -5.02 -8.36
N THR A 89 12.05 -5.47 -8.37
CA THR A 89 11.17 -5.43 -9.55
C THR A 89 9.82 -4.89 -9.13
N ILE A 90 9.26 -3.97 -9.91
CA ILE A 90 7.94 -3.39 -9.71
C ILE A 90 7.14 -3.47 -11.00
N THR A 91 5.88 -3.86 -10.87
CA THR A 91 4.85 -3.79 -11.90
C THR A 91 3.83 -2.74 -11.50
N CYS A 92 3.53 -1.81 -12.41
CA CYS A 92 2.50 -0.81 -12.25
C CYS A 92 1.45 -0.96 -13.36
N ASP A 93 0.19 -1.14 -12.98
CA ASP A 93 -0.95 -1.17 -13.91
C ASP A 93 -1.71 0.16 -13.79
N ILE A 94 -1.64 0.98 -14.84
CA ILE A 94 -2.23 2.32 -14.86
C ILE A 94 -3.41 2.34 -15.84
N PRO A 95 -4.63 2.70 -15.38
CA PRO A 95 -5.78 2.79 -16.27
C PRO A 95 -5.76 4.07 -17.11
N ASN A 96 -6.54 4.09 -18.21
CA ASN A 96 -6.74 5.30 -19.01
C ASN A 96 -7.28 6.46 -18.17
N GLY A 97 -6.84 7.69 -18.46
CA GLY A 97 -7.24 8.89 -17.72
C GLY A 97 -6.53 9.09 -16.37
N THR A 98 -5.55 8.25 -16.06
CA THR A 98 -4.67 8.39 -14.88
C THR A 98 -3.23 8.57 -15.32
N GLU A 99 -2.56 9.59 -14.77
CA GLU A 99 -1.12 9.79 -14.87
C GLU A 99 -0.43 9.23 -13.62
N CYS A 100 0.72 8.60 -13.78
CA CYS A 100 1.48 8.06 -12.65
C CYS A 100 2.93 8.58 -12.66
N GLU A 101 3.38 9.02 -11.50
CA GLU A 101 4.78 9.30 -11.22
C GLU A 101 5.37 8.14 -10.41
N LEU A 102 6.28 7.39 -11.01
CA LEU A 102 7.00 6.30 -10.37
C LEU A 102 8.35 6.83 -9.85
N GLU A 103 8.63 6.62 -8.56
CA GLU A 103 9.93 6.85 -7.95
C GLU A 103 10.45 5.54 -7.37
N LEU A 104 11.56 5.04 -7.92
CA LEU A 104 12.20 3.80 -7.46
C LEU A 104 13.07 4.08 -6.23
N PRO A 105 13.30 3.07 -5.36
CA PRO A 105 14.16 3.21 -4.18
C PRO A 105 15.61 3.65 -4.47
N ASN A 106 16.12 3.46 -5.69
CA ASN A 106 17.43 3.94 -6.12
C ASN A 106 17.42 5.42 -6.57
N GLY A 107 16.28 6.11 -6.50
CA GLY A 107 16.11 7.51 -6.87
C GLY A 107 15.70 7.75 -8.33
N ASN A 108 15.62 6.72 -9.17
CA ASN A 108 15.15 6.88 -10.55
C ASN A 108 13.66 7.21 -10.60
N THR A 109 13.29 8.16 -11.45
CA THR A 109 11.91 8.62 -11.63
C THR A 109 11.41 8.39 -13.05
N TYR A 110 10.13 8.01 -13.20
CA TYR A 110 9.47 7.79 -14.48
C TYR A 110 8.07 8.39 -14.48
N ALA A 111 7.68 9.00 -15.60
CA ALA A 111 6.28 9.32 -15.88
C ALA A 111 5.66 8.15 -16.65
N LEU A 112 4.63 7.53 -16.09
CA LEU A 112 3.93 6.39 -16.67
C LEU A 112 2.57 6.83 -17.21
N SER A 113 2.31 6.50 -18.48
CA SER A 113 0.98 6.58 -19.09
C SER A 113 0.14 5.36 -18.74
N ALA A 114 -1.10 5.30 -19.27
CA ALA A 114 -1.90 4.09 -19.18
C ALA A 114 -1.17 2.86 -19.78
N GLY A 115 -1.39 1.70 -19.16
CA GLY A 115 -0.75 0.43 -19.51
C GLY A 115 -0.11 -0.28 -18.32
N THR A 116 0.48 -1.44 -18.60
CA THR A 116 1.29 -2.21 -17.64
C THR A 116 2.76 -1.90 -17.86
N HIS A 117 3.44 -1.47 -16.81
CA HIS A 117 4.86 -1.09 -16.82
C HIS A 117 5.65 -1.95 -15.85
N ILE A 118 6.84 -2.38 -16.26
CA ILE A 118 7.75 -3.18 -15.42
C ILE A 118 9.08 -2.46 -15.34
N HIS A 119 9.57 -2.23 -14.12
CA HIS A 119 10.86 -1.62 -13.85
C HIS A 119 11.65 -2.42 -12.83
N THR A 120 12.97 -2.30 -12.89
CA THR A 120 13.90 -2.89 -11.93
C THR A 120 14.77 -1.80 -11.31
N TRP A 121 15.20 -2.01 -10.07
CA TRP A 121 16.18 -1.17 -9.39
C TRP A 121 17.15 -1.97 -8.54
#